data_AF-A0A1F6GYV4-F1
#
_entry.id   AF-A0A1F6GYV4-F1
#
_cell.length_a   1.000
_cell.length_b   1.000
_cell.length_c   1.000
_cell.angle_alpha   90.00
_cell.angle_beta   90.00
_cell.angle_gamma   90.00
#
_symmetry.space_group_name_H-M   'P 1'
#
loop_
_entity.id
_entity.type
_entity.pdbx_description
1 polymer ?
#
loop_
_entity_poly.entity_id
_entity_poly.type
_entity_poly.pdbx_seq_one_letter_code
_entity_poly.pdbx_strand_id
1 'polypeptide(L)'
;MNPTSESNVMMHCRNAVLPVRFLEENFEFRFGFTRLQVAEFAADYYAGELKRIETARKWLLLCVVPEQKNDLVRLLNDPTNFTLELNLILRLAPFLAGNQAIIGELKTGV
;
A
#
# COMPACT_ATOMS: atom_id res chain seq x y z
N MET A 1 -1.75 -17.22 -38.36
CA MET A 1 -1.91 -16.06 -37.47
C MET A 1 -1.29 -16.44 -36.14
N ASN A 2 -0.25 -15.72 -35.71
CA ASN A 2 0.27 -15.86 -34.34
C ASN A 2 -0.85 -15.44 -33.39
N PRO A 3 -1.19 -16.23 -32.35
CA PRO A 3 -1.85 -15.65 -31.22
C PRO A 3 -0.88 -14.62 -30.66
N THR A 4 -1.25 -13.35 -30.77
CA THR A 4 -0.68 -12.29 -29.95
C THR A 4 -0.53 -12.85 -28.55
N SER A 5 0.72 -12.90 -28.08
CA SER A 5 1.02 -13.07 -26.68
C SER A 5 0.35 -11.91 -25.97
N GLU A 6 -0.91 -12.10 -25.58
CA GLU A 6 -1.50 -11.36 -24.48
C GLU A 6 -0.57 -11.64 -23.32
N SER A 7 0.32 -10.67 -23.12
CA SER A 7 1.33 -10.67 -22.09
C SER A 7 0.58 -10.89 -20.80
N ASN A 8 0.63 -12.14 -20.33
CA ASN A 8 -0.02 -12.64 -19.13
C ASN A 8 0.69 -12.08 -17.87
N VAL A 9 1.19 -10.85 -17.96
CA VAL A 9 1.46 -9.96 -16.83
C VAL A 9 0.10 -9.49 -16.31
N MET A 10 -0.79 -10.45 -16.02
CA MET A 10 -1.95 -10.19 -15.19
C MET A 10 -1.41 -9.58 -13.91
N MET A 11 -1.89 -8.37 -13.65
CA MET A 11 -1.70 -7.64 -12.41
C MET A 11 -2.04 -8.55 -11.23
N HIS A 12 -1.05 -9.28 -10.70
CA HIS A 12 -1.20 -9.96 -9.43
C HIS A 12 -1.25 -8.88 -8.35
N CYS A 13 -2.45 -8.32 -8.15
CA CYS A 13 -2.76 -7.49 -7.02
C CYS A 13 -2.72 -8.38 -5.78
N ARG A 14 -1.89 -8.02 -4.82
CA ARG A 14 -1.92 -8.65 -3.50
C ARG A 14 -2.64 -7.71 -2.55
N ASN A 15 -3.45 -8.30 -1.68
CA ASN A 15 -4.27 -7.56 -0.74
C ASN A 15 -3.74 -7.75 0.68
N ALA A 16 -3.79 -6.68 1.46
CA ALA A 16 -3.56 -6.67 2.90
C ALA A 16 -4.84 -6.21 3.59
N VAL A 17 -5.18 -6.85 4.70
CA VAL A 17 -6.32 -6.48 5.54
C VAL A 17 -5.78 -6.04 6.89
N LEU A 18 -6.12 -4.82 7.31
CA LEU A 18 -5.65 -4.22 8.54
C LEU A 18 -6.83 -3.85 9.45
N PRO A 19 -7.01 -4.56 10.58
CA PRO A 19 -7.96 -4.12 11.61
C PRO A 19 -7.39 -2.92 12.37
N VAL A 20 -8.12 -1.81 12.43
CA VAL A 20 -7.77 -0.59 13.16
C VAL A 20 -8.78 -0.40 14.27
N ARG A 21 -8.31 -0.26 15.51
CA ARG A 21 -9.16 0.12 16.64
C ARG A 21 -9.07 1.62 16.86
N PHE A 22 -10.20 2.30 16.95
CA PHE A 22 -10.23 3.73 17.19
C PHE A 22 -11.52 4.16 17.89
N LEU A 23 -11.44 4.99 18.95
CA LEU A 23 -12.59 5.50 19.71
C LEU A 23 -13.66 4.45 20.02
N GLU A 24 -13.25 3.28 20.48
CA GLU A 24 -14.14 2.12 20.79
C GLU A 24 -14.82 1.48 19.56
N GLU A 25 -14.58 2.00 18.35
CA GLU A 25 -14.98 1.43 17.08
C GLU A 25 -13.86 0.55 16.49
N ASN A 26 -14.25 -0.56 15.86
CA ASN A 26 -13.33 -1.44 15.14
C ASN A 26 -13.55 -1.25 13.64
N PHE A 27 -12.56 -0.69 12.96
CA PHE A 27 -12.51 -0.60 11.51
C PHE A 27 -11.67 -1.73 10.94
N GLU A 28 -12.01 -2.19 9.74
CA GLU A 28 -11.16 -3.07 8.97
C GLU A 28 -10.91 -2.44 7.61
N PHE A 29 -9.65 -2.09 7.32
CA PHE A 29 -9.26 -1.53 6.04
C PHE A 29 -8.62 -2.58 5.14
N ARG A 30 -9.11 -2.66 3.90
CA ARG A 30 -8.57 -3.51 2.85
C ARG A 30 -7.74 -2.65 1.90
N PHE A 31 -6.50 -3.07 1.70
CA PHE A 31 -5.54 -2.42 0.81
C PHE A 31 -5.14 -3.37 -0.30
N GLY A 32 -5.20 -2.93 -1.55
CA GLY A 32 -4.70 -3.65 -2.72
C GLY A 32 -3.48 -2.97 -3.31
N PHE A 33 -2.45 -3.76 -3.61
CA PHE A 33 -1.21 -3.27 -4.20
C PHE A 33 -0.87 -4.05 -5.47
N THR A 34 -0.62 -3.34 -6.56
CA THR A 34 0.08 -3.91 -7.71
C THR A 34 1.58 -3.98 -7.44
N ARG A 35 2.29 -4.86 -8.16
CA ARG A 35 3.76 -4.89 -8.10
C ARG A 35 4.42 -3.55 -8.45
N LEU A 36 3.87 -2.84 -9.44
CA LEU A 36 4.37 -1.52 -9.85
C LEU A 36 4.23 -0.51 -8.70
N GLN A 37 3.07 -0.50 -8.06
CA GLN A 37 2.80 0.33 -6.89
C GLN A 37 3.77 0.05 -5.72
N VAL A 38 4.08 -1.21 -5.43
CA VAL A 38 5.08 -1.53 -4.40
C VAL A 38 6.48 -1.02 -4.78
N ALA A 39 6.87 -1.12 -6.06
CA ALA A 39 8.16 -0.63 -6.54
C ALA A 39 8.26 0.91 -6.47
N GLU A 40 7.19 1.61 -6.84
CA GLU A 40 7.09 3.07 -6.72
C GLU A 40 7.14 3.51 -5.25
N PHE A 41 6.42 2.82 -4.36
CA PHE A 41 6.49 3.08 -2.91
C PHE A 41 7.91 2.89 -2.37
N ALA A 42 8.60 1.82 -2.81
CA ALA A 42 9.99 1.59 -2.45
C ALA A 42 10.86 2.79 -2.82
N ALA A 43 10.78 3.22 -4.09
CA ALA A 43 11.57 4.32 -4.62
C ALA A 43 11.27 5.62 -3.88
N ASP A 44 10.00 5.93 -3.63
CA ASP A 44 9.57 7.13 -2.91
C ASP A 44 10.02 7.10 -1.43
N TYR A 45 9.97 5.94 -0.77
CA TYR A 45 10.36 5.78 0.63
C TYR A 45 11.88 5.95 0.85
N TYR A 46 12.69 5.48 -0.11
CA TYR A 46 14.15 5.64 -0.07
C TYR A 46 14.64 7.02 -0.57
N ALA A 47 13.77 7.87 -1.12
CA ALA A 47 14.12 9.19 -1.65
C ALA A 47 14.35 10.30 -0.59
N GLY A 48 14.30 9.97 0.71
CA GLY A 48 14.64 10.88 1.83
C GLY A 48 13.50 11.04 2.87
N GLU A 49 13.83 11.46 4.10
CA GLU A 49 12.90 11.47 5.25
C GLU A 49 11.67 12.38 5.07
N LEU A 50 11.85 13.60 4.56
CA LEU A 50 10.75 14.55 4.34
C LEU A 50 9.67 14.02 3.39
N LYS A 51 10.08 13.25 2.36
CA LYS A 51 9.14 12.64 1.42
C LYS A 51 8.36 11.48 2.05
N ARG A 52 8.90 10.77 3.04
CA ARG A 52 8.27 9.54 3.60
C ARG A 52 6.88 9.80 4.20
N ILE A 53 6.70 10.92 4.89
CA ILE A 53 5.44 11.26 5.58
C ILE A 53 4.37 11.71 4.57
N GLU A 54 4.70 12.61 3.65
CA GLU A 54 3.77 13.03 2.58
C GLU A 54 3.38 11.86 1.67
N THR A 55 4.30 10.91 1.50
CA THR A 55 4.12 9.68 0.75
C THR A 55 3.13 8.75 1.47
N ALA A 56 3.24 8.54 2.78
CA ALA A 56 2.38 7.62 3.54
C ALA A 56 0.87 7.83 3.31
N ARG A 57 0.37 9.06 3.52
CA ARG A 57 -1.05 9.40 3.32
C ARG A 57 -1.50 9.13 1.89
N LYS A 58 -0.73 9.62 0.91
CA LYS A 58 -1.04 9.44 -0.52
C LYS A 58 -1.17 7.95 -0.86
N TRP A 59 -0.25 7.13 -0.37
CA TRP A 59 -0.22 5.69 -0.63
C TRP A 59 -1.39 4.94 0.01
N LEU A 60 -1.69 5.23 1.27
CA LEU A 60 -2.85 4.65 1.96
C LEU A 60 -4.15 4.93 1.19
N LEU A 61 -4.32 6.17 0.70
CA LEU A 61 -5.52 6.58 -0.05
C LEU A 61 -5.59 6.05 -1.48
N LEU A 62 -4.45 5.74 -2.10
CA LEU A 62 -4.38 5.13 -3.43
C LEU A 62 -4.67 3.63 -3.40
N CYS A 63 -4.27 2.97 -2.31
CA CYS A 63 -4.31 1.51 -2.21
C CYS A 63 -5.49 0.97 -1.41
N VAL A 64 -6.16 1.79 -0.58
CA VAL A 64 -7.40 1.37 0.08
C VAL A 64 -8.49 1.09 -0.96
N VAL A 65 -9.33 0.07 -0.71
CA VAL A 65 -10.48 -0.21 -1.59
C VAL A 65 -11.39 1.03 -1.69
N PRO A 66 -11.94 1.33 -2.88
CA PRO A 66 -12.68 2.58 -3.12
C PRO A 66 -13.80 2.85 -2.12
N GLU A 67 -14.49 1.80 -1.69
CA GLU A 67 -15.63 1.89 -0.77
C GLU A 67 -15.22 2.39 0.62
N GLN A 68 -13.96 2.18 1.02
CA GLN A 68 -13.44 2.55 2.35
C GLN A 68 -12.64 3.85 2.33
N LYS A 69 -12.46 4.47 1.16
CA LYS A 69 -11.63 5.65 0.99
C LYS A 69 -12.13 6.84 1.83
N ASN A 70 -13.44 7.08 1.83
CA ASN A 70 -14.01 8.21 2.58
C ASN A 70 -13.87 8.02 4.10
N ASP A 71 -14.04 6.79 4.60
CA ASP A 71 -13.84 6.47 6.01
C ASP A 71 -12.38 6.67 6.43
N LEU A 72 -11.45 6.22 5.59
CA LEU A 72 -10.03 6.43 5.83
C LEU A 72 -9.68 7.92 5.83
N VAL A 73 -10.17 8.71 4.87
CA VAL A 73 -9.96 10.18 4.85
C VAL A 73 -10.51 10.84 6.11
N ARG A 74 -11.71 10.46 6.54
CA ARG A 74 -12.34 10.98 7.77
C ARG A 74 -11.44 10.74 8.97
N LEU A 75 -10.93 9.52 9.15
CA LEU A 75 -10.05 9.18 10.26
C LEU A 75 -8.69 9.88 10.18
N LEU A 76 -8.09 9.97 8.99
CA LEU A 76 -6.78 10.63 8.79
C LEU A 76 -6.83 12.15 9.03
N ASN A 77 -7.98 12.77 8.83
CA ASN A 77 -8.18 14.20 9.08
C ASN A 77 -8.60 14.52 10.53
N ASP A 78 -8.92 13.50 11.33
CA ASP A 78 -9.20 13.70 12.75
C ASP A 78 -7.87 14.03 13.48
N PRO A 79 -7.73 15.20 14.12
CA PRO A 79 -6.50 15.58 14.81
C PRO A 79 -6.16 14.66 15.99
N THR A 80 -7.14 13.94 16.54
CA THR A 80 -6.90 12.93 17.58
C THR A 80 -6.24 11.66 17.03
N ASN A 81 -6.20 11.49 15.70
CA ASN A 81 -5.59 10.38 14.96
C ASN A 81 -4.18 10.68 14.40
N PHE A 82 -3.43 11.60 14.98
CA PHE A 82 -2.15 12.04 14.42
C PHE A 82 -1.10 10.93 14.17
N THR A 83 -1.23 9.77 14.82
CA THR A 83 -0.33 8.60 14.60
C THR A 83 -0.87 7.56 13.62
N LEU A 84 -2.11 7.70 13.15
CA LEU A 84 -2.81 6.68 12.38
C LEU A 84 -2.09 6.30 11.09
N GLU A 85 -1.58 7.29 10.35
CA GLU A 85 -0.84 7.07 9.10
C GLU A 85 0.40 6.21 9.30
N LEU A 86 1.20 6.58 10.30
CA LEU A 86 2.42 5.87 10.62
C LEU A 86 2.10 4.44 11.09
N ASN A 87 1.09 4.27 11.94
CA ASN A 87 0.65 2.96 12.41
C ASN A 87 0.18 2.05 11.27
N LEU A 88 -0.57 2.60 10.31
CA LEU A 88 -1.01 1.85 9.13
C LEU A 88 0.17 1.45 8.24
N ILE A 89 1.07 2.38 7.91
CA ILE A 89 2.25 2.10 7.08
C ILE A 89 3.17 1.07 7.75
N LEU A 90 3.43 1.19 9.05
CA LEU A 90 4.27 0.23 9.77
C LEU A 90 3.69 -1.19 9.73
N ARG A 91 2.36 -1.33 9.74
CA ARG A 91 1.69 -2.63 9.63
C ARG A 91 1.65 -3.16 8.20
N LEU A 92 1.69 -2.28 7.20
CA LEU A 92 1.86 -2.66 5.80
C LEU A 92 3.32 -2.96 5.46
N ALA A 93 4.30 -2.46 6.23
CA ALA A 93 5.71 -2.60 5.90
C ALA A 93 6.18 -4.06 5.69
N PRO A 94 5.79 -5.06 6.49
CA PRO A 94 6.15 -6.46 6.22
C PRO A 94 5.57 -6.98 4.91
N PHE A 95 4.33 -6.60 4.60
CA PHE A 95 3.67 -6.95 3.34
C PHE A 95 4.38 -6.29 2.15
N LEU A 96 4.75 -5.01 2.27
CA LEU A 96 5.48 -4.28 1.23
C LEU A 96 6.90 -4.84 1.03
N ALA A 97 7.61 -5.17 2.10
CA ALA A 97 8.95 -5.79 2.05
C ALA A 97 8.91 -7.18 1.39
N GLY A 98 7.93 -8.02 1.75
CA GLY A 98 7.73 -9.32 1.11
C GLY A 98 7.41 -9.22 -0.39
N ASN A 99 6.80 -8.11 -0.82
CA ASN A 99 6.57 -7.85 -2.24
C ASN A 99 7.79 -7.25 -2.95
N GLN A 100 8.62 -6.45 -2.26
CA GLN A 100 9.90 -5.96 -2.80
C GLN A 100 10.90 -7.09 -3.04
N ALA A 101 11.01 -8.07 -2.14
CA ALA A 101 11.90 -9.23 -2.33
C ALA A 101 11.59 -9.97 -3.64
N ILE A 102 10.31 -10.19 -3.92
CA ILE A 102 9.81 -10.82 -5.15
C ILE A 102 10.12 -9.97 -6.40
N ILE A 103 10.06 -8.64 -6.29
CA ILE A 103 10.41 -7.73 -7.39
C ILE A 103 11.93 -7.74 -7.64
N GLY A 104 12.74 -7.90 -6.58
CA GLY A 104 14.20 -8.06 -6.66
C GLY A 104 14.58 -9.36 -7.38
N GLU A 105 13.96 -10.49 -7.01
CA GLU A 105 14.18 -11.80 -7.62
C GLU A 105 13.90 -11.78 -9.14
N LEU A 106 12.85 -11.08 -9.57
CA LEU A 106 12.50 -10.91 -10.99
C LEU A 106 13.52 -10.09 -11.79
N LYS A 107 14.23 -9.16 -11.14
CA LYS A 107 15.32 -8.41 -11.81
C LYS A 107 16.61 -9.24 -11.91
N THR A 108 16.79 -10.21 -11.02
CA THR A 108 17.98 -11.08 -11.00
C THR A 108 17.85 -12.36 -11.83
N GLY A 109 16.65 -12.67 -12.36
CA GLY A 109 16.46 -13.75 -13.31
C GLY A 109 16.83 -15.14 -12.77
N VAL A 110 16.47 -15.40 -11.50
CA VAL A 110 16.44 -16.77 -10.96
C VAL A 110 15.06 -17.36 -11.19
#